data_AF-A0A7C6B3M3-F1
#
_entry.id   AF-A0A7C6B3M3-F1
#
_cell.length_a   1.000
_cell.length_b   1.000
_cell.length_c   1.000
_cell.angle_alpha   90.00
_cell.angle_beta   90.00
_cell.angle_gamma   90.00
#
_symmetry.space_group_name_H-M   'P 1'
#
loop_
_entity.id
_entity.type
_entity.pdbx_description
1 polymer ?
#
loop_
_entity_poly.entity_id
_entity_poly.type
_entity_poly.pdbx_seq_one_letter_code
_entity_poly.pdbx_strand_id
1 'polypeptide(L)'
;MSMSRRNFLEFSAAVISAPGAADPEATQPVVRDGPASPNFWPIPLQGNVSFEELAGAGISEAMAKALPRAPRGACISWGIPFQIDRPLLLKDHPVTEKLAGLKAGWLAFVHTTDMKPPVADERGLIRPMRGEGWLAEHVADYVVVYSDGGEVRIPIHRRHQIGMFRPRWGENCFQAVAHTKPFAVRPLHQQPSTLLDAGGNWGQAETRVRAADRGPWVNWLWAWKNPQPDKPIVALRFEPRSGVTIVSGVSAGHASQEPLRWETRRKAVLRLPEGLEFDYRLDALGRHKQIQLDMGQIISAEPRRIYPQDNWGDTYNNKLPEISPREILIEYAAHPDARFHLWDGTRIPVAELESERESGPMARVAP
;
A
#
# COMPACT_ATOMS: atom_id res chain seq x y z
N MET A 1 15.71 -40.91 -0.46
CA MET A 1 14.35 -40.90 -1.06
C MET A 1 14.36 -39.95 -2.25
N SER A 2 14.09 -40.44 -3.45
CA SER A 2 14.03 -39.61 -4.66
C SER A 2 12.67 -38.90 -4.71
N MET A 3 12.65 -37.57 -4.54
CA MET A 3 11.43 -36.79 -4.79
C MET A 3 11.19 -36.71 -6.30
N SER A 4 9.98 -37.06 -6.73
CA SER A 4 9.57 -36.84 -8.12
C SER A 4 9.54 -35.34 -8.43
N ARG A 5 9.77 -34.97 -9.70
CA ARG A 5 9.71 -33.57 -10.16
C ARG A 5 8.36 -32.91 -9.83
N ARG A 6 7.27 -33.68 -9.82
CA ARG A 6 5.94 -33.22 -9.42
C ARG A 6 5.87 -32.92 -7.93
N ASN A 7 6.39 -33.82 -7.09
CA ASN A 7 6.43 -33.60 -5.64
C ASN A 7 7.32 -32.42 -5.27
N PHE A 8 8.42 -32.21 -6.01
CA PHE A 8 9.27 -31.03 -5.84
C PHE A 8 8.55 -29.72 -6.20
N LEU A 9 7.74 -29.71 -7.28
CA LEU A 9 6.96 -28.54 -7.68
C LEU A 9 5.79 -28.26 -6.71
N GLU A 10 5.09 -29.30 -6.25
CA GLU A 10 4.02 -29.19 -5.25
C GLU A 10 4.57 -28.75 -3.88
N PHE A 11 5.73 -29.29 -3.46
CA PHE A 11 6.46 -28.86 -2.27
C PHE A 11 6.95 -27.42 -2.39
N SER A 12 7.52 -27.03 -3.54
CA SER A 12 7.97 -25.65 -3.78
C SER A 12 6.79 -24.67 -3.77
N ALA A 13 5.65 -25.03 -4.36
CA ALA A 13 4.44 -24.22 -4.31
C ALA A 13 3.89 -24.10 -2.89
N ALA A 14 3.95 -25.16 -2.08
CA ALA A 14 3.52 -25.16 -0.68
C ALA A 14 4.47 -24.35 0.22
N VAL A 15 5.78 -24.42 0.00
CA VAL A 15 6.81 -23.69 0.78
C VAL A 15 6.81 -22.19 0.42
N ILE A 16 6.57 -21.83 -0.84
CA ILE A 16 6.37 -20.43 -1.26
C ILE A 16 5.05 -19.86 -0.72
N SER A 17 4.08 -20.73 -0.41
CA SER A 17 2.77 -20.36 0.14
C SER A 17 2.68 -20.51 1.66
N ALA A 18 3.73 -21.00 2.32
CA ALA A 18 3.74 -21.16 3.76
C ALA A 18 3.79 -19.77 4.42
N PRO A 19 2.87 -19.44 5.34
CA PRO A 19 3.02 -18.25 6.15
C PRO A 19 4.34 -18.37 6.92
N GLY A 20 5.20 -17.35 6.84
CA GLY A 20 6.36 -17.25 7.71
C GLY A 20 5.92 -17.48 9.16
N ALA A 21 6.68 -18.30 9.89
CA ALA A 21 6.41 -18.61 11.29
C ALA A 21 6.16 -17.31 12.05
N ALA A 22 4.95 -17.19 12.59
CA ALA A 22 4.46 -15.94 13.11
C ALA A 22 4.57 -15.98 14.64
N ASP A 23 5.20 -14.95 15.20
CA ASP A 23 5.33 -14.76 16.64
C ASP A 23 3.92 -14.65 17.28
N PRO A 24 3.61 -15.37 18.38
CA PRO A 24 2.27 -15.39 18.99
C PRO A 24 1.93 -14.11 19.78
N GLU A 25 2.89 -13.22 19.99
CA GLU A 25 2.76 -12.06 20.90
C GLU A 25 2.70 -10.69 20.20
N ALA A 26 2.49 -10.67 18.89
CA ALA A 26 2.42 -9.42 18.14
C ALA A 26 1.17 -8.60 18.54
N THR A 27 1.39 -7.46 19.20
CA THR A 27 0.45 -6.35 19.35
C THR A 27 -0.34 -6.13 18.05
N GLN A 28 -1.65 -5.86 18.19
CA GLN A 28 -2.58 -5.64 17.07
C GLN A 28 -1.94 -4.71 16.01
N PRO A 29 -1.84 -5.14 14.73
CA PRO A 29 -0.98 -4.45 13.78
C PRO A 29 -1.64 -3.16 13.31
N VAL A 30 -1.27 -2.03 13.91
CA VAL A 30 -1.51 -0.72 13.31
C VAL A 30 -0.58 -0.61 12.09
N VAL A 31 -1.15 -0.52 10.89
CA VAL A 31 -0.32 -0.32 9.68
C VAL A 31 0.01 1.16 9.55
N ARG A 32 1.29 1.50 9.48
CA ARG A 32 1.77 2.85 9.14
C ARG A 32 2.91 2.72 8.15
N ASP A 33 2.64 2.86 6.86
CA ASP A 33 3.65 2.74 5.81
C ASP A 33 4.39 4.06 5.50
N GLY A 34 4.04 5.14 6.19
CA GLY A 34 4.69 6.44 6.09
C GLY A 34 3.94 7.53 6.86
N PRO A 35 4.30 8.80 6.65
CA PRO A 35 3.56 9.94 7.17
C PRO A 35 2.17 10.04 6.54
N ALA A 36 1.21 10.61 7.27
CA ALA A 36 -0.12 10.89 6.73
C ALA A 36 -0.10 12.17 5.89
N SER A 37 -0.67 12.09 4.69
CA SER A 37 -0.90 13.24 3.84
C SER A 37 -2.00 14.12 4.44
N PRO A 38 -1.82 15.45 4.45
CA PRO A 38 -2.87 16.36 4.88
C PRO A 38 -4.01 16.51 3.86
N ASN A 39 -3.87 15.92 2.67
CA ASN A 39 -4.90 15.98 1.61
C ASN A 39 -6.05 14.99 1.85
N PHE A 40 -5.93 14.14 2.86
CA PHE A 40 -6.90 13.10 3.20
C PHE A 40 -7.20 13.10 4.70
N TRP A 41 -8.43 12.71 5.04
CA TRP A 41 -8.86 12.49 6.42
C TRP A 41 -9.73 11.23 6.51
N PRO A 42 -9.67 10.48 7.63
CA PRO A 42 -10.49 9.31 7.80
C PRO A 42 -11.96 9.70 7.95
N ILE A 43 -12.85 8.86 7.41
CA ILE A 43 -14.28 8.90 7.70
C ILE A 43 -14.55 7.82 8.76
N PRO A 44 -14.88 8.19 10.01
CA PRO A 44 -15.24 7.22 11.02
C PRO A 44 -16.50 6.47 10.60
N LEU A 45 -16.40 5.15 10.52
CA LEU A 45 -17.54 4.27 10.28
C LEU A 45 -18.11 3.83 11.62
N GLN A 46 -19.44 3.78 11.73
CA GLN A 46 -20.09 3.13 12.88
C GLN A 46 -19.84 1.61 12.84
N GLY A 47 -19.84 1.05 11.63
CA GLY A 47 -19.68 -0.38 11.42
C GLY A 47 -20.90 -1.16 11.88
N ASN A 48 -21.04 -2.40 11.42
CA ASN A 48 -22.13 -3.29 11.84
C ASN A 48 -21.65 -4.51 12.62
N VAL A 49 -20.33 -4.67 12.79
CA VAL A 49 -19.72 -5.80 13.48
C VAL A 49 -18.36 -5.39 14.07
N SER A 50 -17.95 -6.01 15.17
CA SER A 50 -16.58 -5.92 15.68
C SER A 50 -15.67 -6.96 15.02
N PHE A 51 -14.35 -6.79 15.12
CA PHE A 51 -13.41 -7.80 14.61
C PHE A 51 -13.52 -9.14 15.36
N GLU A 52 -13.89 -9.12 16.62
CA GLU A 52 -14.09 -10.30 17.47
C GLU A 52 -15.33 -11.09 17.04
N GLU A 53 -16.40 -10.39 16.66
CA GLU A 53 -17.65 -11.00 16.19
C GLU A 53 -17.55 -11.56 14.76
N LEU A 54 -16.61 -11.06 13.94
CA LEU A 54 -16.47 -11.48 12.55
C LEU A 54 -16.30 -13.00 12.38
N ALA A 55 -15.58 -13.68 13.29
CA ALA A 55 -15.37 -15.12 13.23
C ALA A 55 -16.69 -15.93 13.27
N GLY A 56 -17.71 -15.41 13.98
CA GLY A 56 -19.04 -16.01 14.05
C GLY A 56 -20.02 -15.48 13.00
N ALA A 57 -19.66 -14.45 12.24
CA ALA A 57 -20.55 -13.74 11.33
C ALA A 57 -20.60 -14.36 9.91
N GLY A 58 -20.18 -15.61 9.77
CA GLY A 58 -20.25 -16.37 8.52
C GLY A 58 -19.19 -16.02 7.49
N ILE A 59 -18.00 -15.60 7.95
CA ILE A 59 -16.75 -15.65 7.17
C ILE A 59 -16.20 -17.09 7.14
N SER A 60 -15.30 -17.37 6.22
CA SER A 60 -14.59 -18.64 6.12
C SER A 60 -13.67 -18.87 7.32
N GLU A 61 -13.42 -20.14 7.63
CA GLU A 61 -12.48 -20.54 8.68
C GLU A 61 -11.07 -19.94 8.43
N ALA A 62 -10.65 -19.86 7.16
CA ALA A 62 -9.36 -19.29 6.79
C ALA A 62 -9.29 -17.80 7.11
N MET A 63 -10.36 -17.04 6.85
CA MET A 63 -10.44 -15.63 7.18
C MET A 63 -10.54 -15.42 8.70
N ALA A 64 -11.32 -16.25 9.40
CA ALA A 64 -11.40 -16.22 10.87
C ALA A 64 -10.03 -16.40 11.53
N LYS A 65 -9.24 -17.38 11.07
CA LYS A 65 -7.86 -17.59 11.54
C LYS A 65 -6.92 -16.43 11.21
N ALA A 66 -7.23 -15.64 10.20
CA ALA A 66 -6.43 -14.50 9.77
C ALA A 66 -6.81 -13.17 10.47
N LEU A 67 -7.99 -13.08 11.09
CA LEU A 67 -8.49 -11.86 11.75
C LEU A 67 -7.51 -11.21 12.74
N PRO A 68 -6.70 -11.95 13.53
CA PRO A 68 -5.71 -11.32 14.41
C PRO A 68 -4.64 -10.50 13.66
N ARG A 69 -4.49 -10.70 12.35
CA ARG A 69 -3.54 -10.00 11.49
C ARG A 69 -4.18 -8.85 10.69
N ALA A 70 -5.50 -8.66 10.79
CA ALA A 70 -6.18 -7.55 10.14
C ALA A 70 -5.74 -6.22 10.80
N PRO A 71 -5.43 -5.17 10.00
CA PRO A 71 -5.07 -3.86 10.54
C PRO A 71 -6.19 -3.24 11.37
N ARG A 72 -5.83 -2.53 12.45
CA ARG A 72 -6.79 -1.88 13.38
C ARG A 72 -6.30 -0.51 13.85
N GLY A 73 -7.23 0.32 14.30
CA GLY A 73 -6.99 1.67 14.83
C GLY A 73 -6.57 2.67 13.75
N ALA A 74 -5.75 3.64 14.16
CA ALA A 74 -5.28 4.73 13.30
C ALA A 74 -4.16 4.28 12.35
N CYS A 75 -4.54 3.85 11.15
CA CYS A 75 -3.66 3.33 10.12
C CYS A 75 -3.30 4.40 9.08
N ILE A 76 -2.14 4.23 8.43
CA ILE A 76 -1.71 5.02 7.28
C ILE A 76 -1.27 4.04 6.19
N SER A 77 -1.91 4.16 5.04
CA SER A 77 -1.74 3.29 3.89
C SER A 77 -1.58 4.16 2.64
N TRP A 78 -0.45 4.07 1.96
CA TRP A 78 -0.08 4.92 0.82
C TRP A 78 -0.10 6.42 1.16
N GLY A 79 0.19 6.77 2.41
CA GLY A 79 0.07 8.13 2.92
C GLY A 79 -1.37 8.58 3.19
N ILE A 80 -2.37 7.74 2.98
CA ILE A 80 -3.78 8.04 3.25
C ILE A 80 -4.13 7.56 4.68
N PRO A 81 -4.63 8.43 5.57
CA PRO A 81 -5.02 8.05 6.93
C PRO A 81 -6.40 7.38 6.97
N PHE A 82 -6.49 6.31 7.75
CA PHE A 82 -7.74 5.57 8.00
C PHE A 82 -7.94 5.33 9.50
N GLN A 83 -9.20 5.28 9.92
CA GLN A 83 -9.60 4.83 11.25
C GLN A 83 -10.32 3.49 11.10
N ILE A 84 -9.71 2.40 11.59
CA ILE A 84 -10.21 1.03 11.43
C ILE A 84 -10.59 0.46 12.80
N ASP A 85 -11.81 0.77 13.25
CA ASP A 85 -12.30 0.33 14.57
C ASP A 85 -13.34 -0.78 14.44
N ARG A 86 -14.47 -0.47 13.78
CA ARG A 86 -15.57 -1.40 13.53
C ARG A 86 -15.80 -1.54 12.02
N PRO A 87 -15.48 -2.70 11.43
CA PRO A 87 -15.67 -2.90 10.00
C PRO A 87 -17.16 -3.01 9.63
N LEU A 88 -17.42 -2.88 8.33
CA LEU A 88 -18.67 -3.26 7.71
C LEU A 88 -18.56 -4.65 7.12
N LEU A 89 -19.38 -5.57 7.60
CA LEU A 89 -19.64 -6.86 6.99
C LEU A 89 -20.80 -6.75 6.01
N LEU A 90 -20.52 -6.98 4.73
CA LEU A 90 -21.53 -7.03 3.67
C LEU A 90 -21.75 -8.49 3.28
N LYS A 91 -22.96 -8.99 3.57
CA LYS A 91 -23.36 -10.37 3.26
C LYS A 91 -24.82 -10.45 2.84
N ASP A 92 -25.75 -10.17 3.75
CA ASP A 92 -27.19 -10.43 3.53
C ASP A 92 -28.00 -9.14 3.30
N HIS A 93 -27.67 -8.06 4.00
CA HIS A 93 -28.44 -6.82 3.97
C HIS A 93 -27.56 -5.60 3.66
N PRO A 94 -28.12 -4.57 3.00
CA PRO A 94 -27.46 -3.29 2.85
C PRO A 94 -27.11 -2.65 4.19
N VAL A 95 -25.95 -1.99 4.26
CA VAL A 95 -25.54 -1.19 5.41
C VAL A 95 -25.40 0.25 4.98
N THR A 96 -25.92 1.19 5.78
CA THR A 96 -25.85 2.62 5.48
C THR A 96 -25.12 3.36 6.58
N GLU A 97 -24.04 4.03 6.21
CA GLU A 97 -23.27 4.93 7.07
C GLU A 97 -23.74 6.36 6.81
N LYS A 98 -24.33 7.00 7.81
CA LYS A 98 -24.76 8.40 7.74
C LYS A 98 -23.57 9.30 8.01
N LEU A 99 -23.45 10.37 7.23
CA LEU A 99 -22.37 11.34 7.31
C LEU A 99 -22.93 12.72 7.61
N ALA A 100 -22.11 13.58 8.25
CA ALA A 100 -22.49 14.95 8.59
C ALA A 100 -22.57 15.90 7.38
N GLY A 101 -22.45 15.39 6.15
CA GLY A 101 -22.30 16.21 4.95
C GLY A 101 -20.85 16.59 4.73
N LEU A 102 -20.12 15.80 3.94
CA LEU A 102 -18.73 16.11 3.57
C LEU A 102 -18.59 16.38 2.07
N LYS A 103 -17.68 17.26 1.72
CA LYS A 103 -17.26 17.50 0.33
C LYS A 103 -15.90 16.86 0.13
N ALA A 104 -15.73 16.12 -0.96
CA ALA A 104 -14.50 15.39 -1.23
C ALA A 104 -14.35 15.17 -2.73
N GLY A 105 -13.13 15.33 -3.24
CA GLY A 105 -12.82 14.96 -4.63
C GLY A 105 -12.62 13.45 -4.80
N TRP A 106 -12.22 12.78 -3.73
CA TRP A 106 -11.91 11.35 -3.71
C TRP A 106 -12.48 10.69 -2.47
N LEU A 107 -12.95 9.45 -2.63
CA LEU A 107 -13.17 8.51 -1.54
C LEU A 107 -12.22 7.32 -1.73
N ALA A 108 -11.31 7.10 -0.79
CA ALA A 108 -10.44 5.93 -0.75
C ALA A 108 -11.04 4.88 0.20
N PHE A 109 -11.16 3.64 -0.25
CA PHE A 109 -11.72 2.53 0.50
C PHE A 109 -10.61 1.55 0.89
N VAL A 110 -10.61 1.08 2.14
CA VAL A 110 -9.80 -0.06 2.60
C VAL A 110 -10.75 -1.22 2.78
N HIS A 111 -10.67 -2.23 1.92
CA HIS A 111 -11.62 -3.34 1.93
C HIS A 111 -11.01 -4.64 1.43
N THR A 112 -11.67 -5.76 1.71
CA THR A 112 -11.25 -7.07 1.23
C THR A 112 -12.44 -8.01 1.11
N THR A 113 -12.32 -9.05 0.28
CA THR A 113 -13.29 -10.14 0.25
C THR A 113 -12.76 -11.37 0.95
N ASP A 114 -13.69 -12.20 1.41
CA ASP A 114 -13.38 -13.55 1.86
C ASP A 114 -12.90 -14.44 0.70
N MET A 115 -12.38 -15.61 1.05
CA MET A 115 -11.90 -16.59 0.10
C MET A 115 -13.00 -17.11 -0.81
N LYS A 116 -12.66 -17.33 -2.07
CA LYS A 116 -13.56 -18.00 -3.01
C LYS A 116 -12.75 -18.90 -3.94
N PRO A 117 -12.57 -20.17 -3.56
CA PRO A 117 -11.86 -21.11 -4.41
C PRO A 117 -12.65 -21.37 -5.70
N PRO A 118 -11.96 -21.73 -6.79
CA PRO A 118 -12.63 -22.21 -7.99
C PRO A 118 -13.34 -23.52 -7.70
N VAL A 119 -14.48 -23.74 -8.36
CA VAL A 119 -15.26 -24.97 -8.25
C VAL A 119 -15.03 -25.80 -9.51
N ALA A 120 -14.65 -27.05 -9.33
CA ALA A 120 -14.50 -28.00 -10.43
C ALA A 120 -15.87 -28.60 -10.80
N ASP A 121 -16.05 -28.90 -12.08
CA ASP A 121 -17.20 -29.68 -12.56
C ASP A 121 -17.10 -31.16 -12.14
N GLU A 122 -18.11 -31.95 -12.50
CA GLU A 122 -18.18 -33.39 -12.19
C GLU A 122 -16.97 -34.19 -12.74
N ARG A 123 -16.24 -33.64 -13.71
CA ARG A 123 -15.05 -34.25 -14.31
C ARG A 123 -13.75 -33.73 -13.70
N GLY A 124 -13.84 -32.92 -12.64
CA GLY A 124 -12.70 -32.31 -11.98
C GLY A 124 -12.11 -31.11 -12.73
N LEU A 125 -12.81 -30.56 -13.73
CA LEU A 125 -12.33 -29.45 -14.54
C LEU A 125 -12.95 -28.12 -14.10
N ILE A 126 -12.14 -27.08 -13.96
CA ILE A 126 -12.64 -25.73 -13.66
C ILE A 126 -12.98 -25.05 -14.99
N ARG A 127 -14.28 -24.81 -15.23
CA ARG A 127 -14.78 -24.24 -16.49
C ARG A 127 -15.92 -23.24 -16.23
N PRO A 128 -15.82 -21.98 -16.70
CA PRO A 128 -14.61 -21.32 -17.20
C PRO A 128 -13.59 -21.04 -16.06
N MET A 129 -12.30 -21.06 -16.37
CA MET A 129 -11.24 -20.71 -15.41
C MET A 129 -11.18 -19.19 -15.21
N ARG A 130 -11.69 -18.70 -14.06
CA ARG A 130 -11.66 -17.27 -13.67
C ARG A 130 -10.60 -16.94 -12.61
N GLY A 131 -9.74 -17.91 -12.29
CA GLY A 131 -8.74 -17.81 -11.22
C GLY A 131 -9.35 -17.91 -9.81
N GLU A 132 -8.48 -17.92 -8.79
CA GLU A 132 -8.97 -17.80 -7.42
C GLU A 132 -9.51 -16.40 -7.16
N GLY A 133 -10.62 -16.30 -6.42
CA GLY A 133 -11.27 -15.01 -6.23
C GLY A 133 -12.06 -14.51 -7.45
N TRP A 134 -12.36 -15.37 -8.43
CA TRP A 134 -13.40 -15.16 -9.46
C TRP A 134 -13.36 -13.78 -10.15
N LEU A 135 -12.41 -13.61 -11.07
CA LEU A 135 -12.21 -12.35 -11.81
C LEU A 135 -13.51 -11.73 -12.33
N ALA A 136 -13.72 -10.45 -12.04
CA ALA A 136 -14.87 -9.64 -12.48
C ALA A 136 -16.22 -10.11 -11.91
N GLU A 137 -16.23 -10.86 -10.80
CA GLU A 137 -17.46 -11.10 -10.06
C GLU A 137 -17.90 -9.82 -9.33
N HIS A 138 -19.16 -9.41 -9.52
CA HIS A 138 -19.80 -8.31 -8.83
C HIS A 138 -20.16 -8.73 -7.39
N VAL A 139 -19.50 -8.14 -6.40
CA VAL A 139 -19.63 -8.54 -4.98
C VAL A 139 -20.44 -7.58 -4.15
N ALA A 140 -20.46 -6.30 -4.52
CA ALA A 140 -21.22 -5.27 -3.84
C ALA A 140 -21.47 -4.07 -4.76
N ASP A 141 -22.45 -3.25 -4.43
CA ASP A 141 -22.55 -1.87 -4.91
C ASP A 141 -22.24 -0.90 -3.78
N TYR A 142 -21.38 0.09 -4.05
CA TYR A 142 -21.16 1.22 -3.15
C TYR A 142 -21.93 2.41 -3.71
N VAL A 143 -22.80 2.97 -2.89
CA VAL A 143 -23.72 4.04 -3.27
C VAL A 143 -23.41 5.28 -2.46
N VAL A 144 -23.04 6.35 -3.17
CA VAL A 144 -22.79 7.67 -2.61
C VAL A 144 -24.08 8.47 -2.70
N VAL A 145 -24.59 8.93 -1.56
CA VAL A 145 -25.83 9.71 -1.47
C VAL A 145 -25.51 11.16 -1.17
N TYR A 146 -25.96 12.08 -2.02
CA TYR A 146 -25.76 13.52 -1.86
C TYR A 146 -26.93 14.18 -1.11
N SER A 147 -26.69 15.37 -0.59
CA SER A 147 -27.68 16.15 0.18
C SER A 147 -28.94 16.54 -0.60
N ASP A 148 -28.88 16.54 -1.94
CA ASP A 148 -30.03 16.82 -2.81
C ASP A 148 -30.88 15.55 -3.11
N GLY A 149 -30.53 14.42 -2.50
CA GLY A 149 -31.16 13.12 -2.75
C GLY A 149 -30.61 12.39 -3.99
N GLY A 150 -29.67 13.00 -4.73
CA GLY A 150 -28.98 12.34 -5.82
C GLY A 150 -28.12 11.17 -5.33
N GLU A 151 -28.04 10.11 -6.12
CA GLU A 151 -27.22 8.94 -5.81
C GLU A 151 -26.28 8.60 -6.97
N VAL A 152 -25.07 8.17 -6.64
CA VAL A 152 -24.16 7.52 -7.60
C VAL A 152 -23.86 6.11 -7.11
N ARG A 153 -24.18 5.13 -7.94
CA ARG A 153 -23.98 3.71 -7.68
C ARG A 153 -22.74 3.20 -8.40
N ILE A 154 -21.88 2.50 -7.66
CA ILE A 154 -20.58 2.05 -8.16
C ILE A 154 -20.47 0.54 -7.94
N PRO A 155 -20.43 -0.26 -9.03
CA PRO A 155 -20.34 -1.71 -8.89
C PRO A 155 -18.91 -2.13 -8.57
N ILE A 156 -18.76 -2.93 -7.51
CA ILE A 156 -17.48 -3.41 -7.01
C ILE A 156 -17.24 -4.83 -7.48
N HIS A 157 -16.18 -5.02 -8.25
CA HIS A 157 -15.83 -6.30 -8.85
C HIS A 157 -14.51 -6.85 -8.30
N ARG A 158 -14.50 -8.16 -8.05
CA ARG A 158 -13.29 -8.87 -7.63
C ARG A 158 -12.17 -8.72 -8.66
N ARG A 159 -10.97 -8.46 -8.17
CA ARG A 159 -9.74 -8.20 -8.91
C ARG A 159 -9.79 -6.96 -9.80
N HIS A 160 -10.80 -6.10 -9.66
CA HIS A 160 -10.77 -4.73 -10.19
C HIS A 160 -10.60 -3.74 -9.05
N GLN A 161 -11.66 -3.49 -8.31
CA GLN A 161 -11.67 -2.55 -7.19
C GLN A 161 -11.32 -3.23 -5.86
N ILE A 162 -11.62 -4.52 -5.72
CA ILE A 162 -11.41 -5.25 -4.46
C ILE A 162 -10.78 -6.62 -4.72
N GLY A 163 -9.93 -7.08 -3.82
CA GLY A 163 -9.36 -8.43 -3.88
C GLY A 163 -9.62 -9.23 -2.61
N MET A 164 -9.17 -10.48 -2.65
CA MET A 164 -9.29 -11.44 -1.55
C MET A 164 -8.28 -11.12 -0.43
N PHE A 165 -8.60 -11.45 0.82
CA PHE A 165 -7.73 -11.19 1.98
C PHE A 165 -6.40 -11.94 1.95
N ARG A 166 -6.30 -13.00 1.13
CA ARG A 166 -5.09 -13.78 0.87
C ARG A 166 -4.98 -14.12 -0.61
N PRO A 167 -4.61 -13.16 -1.47
CA PRO A 167 -4.48 -13.42 -2.90
C PRO A 167 -3.35 -14.41 -3.17
N ARG A 168 -3.51 -15.25 -4.21
CA ARG A 168 -2.39 -16.03 -4.77
C ARG A 168 -1.62 -15.18 -5.77
N TRP A 169 -0.41 -15.65 -6.11
CA TRP A 169 0.38 -15.02 -7.17
C TRP A 169 -0.43 -14.96 -8.47
N GLY A 170 -0.60 -13.76 -9.01
CA GLY A 170 -1.28 -13.51 -10.28
C GLY A 170 -2.73 -13.06 -10.10
N GLU A 171 -3.26 -13.12 -8.87
CA GLU A 171 -4.65 -12.80 -8.53
C GLU A 171 -4.82 -11.38 -7.96
N ASN A 172 -3.91 -10.46 -8.32
CA ASN A 172 -3.96 -9.06 -7.89
C ASN A 172 -5.08 -8.27 -8.59
N CYS A 173 -5.35 -7.07 -8.06
CA CYS A 173 -6.35 -6.17 -8.61
C CYS A 173 -5.81 -5.27 -9.74
N PHE A 174 -6.68 -4.90 -10.69
CA PHE A 174 -6.35 -4.00 -11.79
C PHE A 174 -6.49 -2.52 -11.45
N GLN A 175 -7.37 -2.17 -10.52
CA GLN A 175 -7.67 -0.77 -10.16
C GLN A 175 -7.42 -0.49 -8.68
N ALA A 176 -6.91 -1.48 -7.93
CA ALA A 176 -6.65 -1.38 -6.51
C ALA A 176 -5.25 -1.89 -6.18
N VAL A 177 -4.68 -1.38 -5.11
CA VAL A 177 -3.35 -1.74 -4.60
C VAL A 177 -3.47 -2.36 -3.22
N ALA A 178 -2.47 -3.10 -2.78
CA ALA A 178 -2.44 -3.58 -1.40
C ALA A 178 -2.28 -2.39 -0.43
N HIS A 179 -2.88 -2.51 0.76
CA HIS A 179 -2.87 -1.47 1.80
C HIS A 179 -1.48 -1.10 2.35
N THR A 180 -0.47 -1.93 2.13
CA THR A 180 0.93 -1.55 2.36
C THR A 180 1.55 -1.24 1.00
N LYS A 181 2.10 -0.03 0.83
CA LYS A 181 2.77 0.35 -0.42
C LYS A 181 4.03 -0.48 -0.67
N PRO A 182 4.44 -0.69 -1.95
CA PRO A 182 5.72 -1.28 -2.26
C PRO A 182 6.88 -0.48 -1.69
N PHE A 183 7.92 -1.17 -1.21
CA PHE A 183 9.06 -0.52 -0.56
C PHE A 183 10.40 -1.19 -0.90
N ALA A 184 11.46 -0.40 -0.77
CA ALA A 184 12.83 -0.84 -1.01
C ALA A 184 13.31 -1.80 0.09
N VAL A 185 14.09 -2.80 -0.31
CA VAL A 185 14.75 -3.74 0.60
C VAL A 185 16.24 -3.65 0.34
N ARG A 186 17.05 -3.46 1.39
CA ARG A 186 18.51 -3.50 1.23
C ARG A 186 18.99 -4.97 1.14
N PRO A 187 19.96 -5.25 0.26
CA PRO A 187 20.56 -6.58 0.18
C PRO A 187 21.33 -6.91 1.47
N LEU A 188 21.55 -8.20 1.73
CA LEU A 188 22.08 -8.67 3.02
C LEU A 188 23.45 -8.13 3.36
N HIS A 189 24.31 -7.98 2.36
CA HIS A 189 25.66 -7.46 2.56
C HIS A 189 25.66 -5.96 2.95
N GLN A 190 24.55 -5.24 2.76
CA GLN A 190 24.39 -3.85 3.20
C GLN A 190 23.63 -3.74 4.52
N GLN A 191 22.64 -4.60 4.75
CA GLN A 191 21.88 -4.61 5.99
C GLN A 191 21.38 -6.03 6.32
N PRO A 192 22.15 -6.82 7.08
CA PRO A 192 21.82 -8.21 7.39
C PRO A 192 20.50 -8.39 8.16
N SER A 193 20.12 -7.42 9.00
CA SER A 193 18.90 -7.49 9.83
C SER A 193 17.62 -7.48 8.99
N THR A 194 17.65 -6.97 7.76
CA THR A 194 16.48 -6.79 6.90
C THR A 194 15.73 -8.11 6.63
N LEU A 195 16.40 -9.27 6.64
CA LEU A 195 15.70 -10.57 6.53
C LEU A 195 14.81 -10.87 7.73
N LEU A 196 15.33 -10.61 8.92
CA LEU A 196 14.63 -10.85 10.17
C LEU A 196 13.49 -9.83 10.33
N ASP A 197 13.80 -8.56 10.06
CA ASP A 197 12.88 -7.45 10.29
C ASP A 197 11.73 -7.41 9.27
N ALA A 198 12.03 -7.64 7.99
CA ALA A 198 11.00 -7.66 6.94
C ALA A 198 10.39 -9.06 6.75
N GLY A 199 10.99 -10.14 7.28
CA GLY A 199 10.55 -11.51 7.03
C GLY A 199 10.73 -11.97 5.58
N GLY A 200 11.84 -11.55 4.95
CA GLY A 200 12.20 -11.92 3.58
C GLY A 200 13.21 -13.08 3.53
N ASN A 201 13.49 -13.61 2.34
CA ASN A 201 14.62 -14.52 2.08
C ASN A 201 15.70 -13.86 1.20
N TRP A 202 16.89 -14.45 1.10
CA TRP A 202 18.00 -13.92 0.30
C TRP A 202 17.57 -13.57 -1.14
N GLY A 203 16.85 -14.47 -1.82
CA GLY A 203 16.40 -14.25 -3.21
C GLY A 203 15.44 -13.06 -3.36
N GLN A 204 14.60 -12.81 -2.35
CA GLN A 204 13.75 -11.61 -2.32
C GLN A 204 14.55 -10.33 -2.03
N ALA A 205 15.61 -10.40 -1.23
CA ALA A 205 16.47 -9.25 -1.00
C ALA A 205 17.24 -8.83 -2.27
N GLU A 206 17.57 -9.79 -3.14
CA GLU A 206 18.23 -9.51 -4.43
C GLU A 206 17.34 -8.75 -5.43
N THR A 207 16.00 -8.83 -5.32
CA THR A 207 15.11 -7.98 -6.14
C THR A 207 15.09 -6.52 -5.66
N ARG A 208 15.62 -6.25 -4.46
CA ARG A 208 15.69 -4.93 -3.80
C ARG A 208 14.34 -4.24 -3.59
N VAL A 209 13.24 -4.96 -3.77
CA VAL A 209 11.88 -4.43 -3.65
C VAL A 209 10.94 -5.49 -3.10
N ARG A 210 10.03 -5.05 -2.23
CA ARG A 210 8.89 -5.84 -1.76
C ARG A 210 7.59 -5.17 -2.20
N ALA A 211 6.76 -5.92 -2.92
CA ALA A 211 5.46 -5.44 -3.38
C ALA A 211 4.43 -5.28 -2.25
N ALA A 212 4.60 -6.01 -1.13
CA ALA A 212 3.72 -6.01 0.03
C ALA A 212 2.24 -6.36 -0.29
N ASP A 213 2.02 -7.11 -1.37
CA ASP A 213 0.71 -7.56 -1.87
C ASP A 213 0.33 -8.97 -1.39
N ARG A 214 1.08 -9.50 -0.43
CA ARG A 214 0.88 -10.83 0.16
C ARG A 214 1.05 -10.77 1.65
N GLY A 215 0.37 -11.67 2.33
CA GLY A 215 0.49 -11.82 3.77
C GLY A 215 -0.68 -12.60 4.34
N PRO A 216 -0.71 -12.74 5.67
CA PRO A 216 -1.82 -13.40 6.35
C PRO A 216 -3.13 -12.61 6.24
N TRP A 217 -3.08 -11.30 5.98
CA TRP A 217 -4.24 -10.46 5.68
C TRP A 217 -3.84 -9.34 4.73
N VAL A 218 -4.63 -9.13 3.68
CA VAL A 218 -4.46 -8.04 2.73
C VAL A 218 -5.79 -7.31 2.58
N ASN A 219 -5.81 -6.05 3.03
CA ASN A 219 -6.78 -5.09 2.53
C ASN A 219 -6.29 -4.51 1.19
N TRP A 220 -7.26 -4.17 0.36
CA TRP A 220 -7.08 -3.50 -0.92
C TRP A 220 -7.52 -2.05 -0.78
N LEU A 221 -6.74 -1.15 -1.37
CA LEU A 221 -7.04 0.26 -1.51
C LEU A 221 -7.57 0.52 -2.90
N TRP A 222 -8.74 1.14 -2.96
CA TRP A 222 -9.29 1.64 -4.20
C TRP A 222 -9.78 3.07 -3.97
N ALA A 223 -9.40 3.98 -4.87
CA ALA A 223 -9.84 5.36 -4.83
C ALA A 223 -10.90 5.60 -5.91
N TRP A 224 -12.00 6.20 -5.49
CA TRP A 224 -13.09 6.60 -6.37
C TRP A 224 -13.10 8.11 -6.52
N LYS A 225 -13.10 8.57 -7.78
CA LYS A 225 -13.23 9.99 -8.10
C LYS A 225 -14.70 10.41 -7.99
N ASN A 226 -14.97 11.35 -7.09
CA ASN A 226 -16.29 11.93 -6.95
C ASN A 226 -16.61 12.82 -8.17
N PRO A 227 -17.67 12.53 -8.96
CA PRO A 227 -18.06 13.36 -10.10
C PRO A 227 -18.67 14.70 -9.67
N GLN A 228 -19.06 14.86 -8.41
CA GLN A 228 -19.71 16.04 -7.85
C GLN A 228 -19.00 16.47 -6.55
N PRO A 229 -17.72 16.91 -6.62
CA PRO A 229 -16.89 17.19 -5.44
C PRO A 229 -17.45 18.28 -4.52
N ASP A 230 -18.20 19.23 -5.09
CA ASP A 230 -18.77 20.36 -4.35
C ASP A 230 -20.12 20.06 -3.69
N LYS A 231 -20.74 18.90 -4.00
CA LYS A 231 -21.99 18.48 -3.40
C LYS A 231 -21.73 17.69 -2.10
N PRO A 232 -22.37 18.07 -0.98
CA PRO A 232 -22.22 17.32 0.26
C PRO A 232 -22.70 15.88 0.12
N ILE A 233 -21.84 14.93 0.47
CA ILE A 233 -22.15 13.52 0.64
C ILE A 233 -22.71 13.32 2.05
N VAL A 234 -23.94 12.83 2.15
CA VAL A 234 -24.68 12.67 3.42
C VAL A 234 -24.81 11.21 3.85
N ALA A 235 -24.55 10.26 2.97
CA ALA A 235 -24.46 8.85 3.34
C ALA A 235 -23.62 8.04 2.34
N LEU A 236 -23.07 6.93 2.85
CA LEU A 236 -22.53 5.84 2.06
C LEU A 236 -23.37 4.59 2.31
N ARG A 237 -24.00 4.05 1.27
CA ARG A 237 -24.78 2.81 1.36
C ARG A 237 -24.06 1.69 0.62
N PHE A 238 -23.88 0.57 1.30
CA PHE A 238 -23.15 -0.59 0.83
C PHE A 238 -24.13 -1.74 0.66
N GLU A 239 -24.32 -2.20 -0.57
CA GLU A 239 -25.32 -3.22 -0.91
C GLU A 239 -24.61 -4.52 -1.33
N PRO A 240 -24.70 -5.62 -0.56
CA PRO A 240 -24.05 -6.88 -0.92
C PRO A 240 -24.70 -7.51 -2.16
N ARG A 241 -23.88 -8.21 -2.96
CA ARG A 241 -24.33 -8.93 -4.17
C ARG A 241 -23.89 -10.39 -4.19
N SER A 242 -22.63 -10.66 -3.87
CA SER A 242 -22.08 -12.03 -3.89
C SER A 242 -20.95 -12.21 -2.90
N GLY A 243 -21.02 -13.28 -2.12
CA GLY A 243 -20.03 -13.63 -1.11
C GLY A 243 -19.93 -12.59 0.02
N VAL A 244 -18.87 -12.71 0.81
CA VAL A 244 -18.61 -11.82 1.94
C VAL A 244 -17.59 -10.75 1.56
N THR A 245 -17.93 -9.50 1.85
CA THR A 245 -17.04 -8.34 1.71
C THR A 245 -16.91 -7.63 3.05
N ILE A 246 -15.68 -7.26 3.40
CA ILE A 246 -15.34 -6.46 4.58
C ILE A 246 -14.86 -5.08 4.12
N VAL A 247 -15.55 -4.02 4.52
CA VAL A 247 -15.04 -2.64 4.40
C VAL A 247 -14.44 -2.25 5.74
N SER A 248 -13.12 -2.14 5.79
CA SER A 248 -12.39 -1.82 7.03
C SER A 248 -12.40 -0.33 7.33
N GLY A 249 -12.41 0.53 6.32
CA GLY A 249 -12.41 1.97 6.50
C GLY A 249 -12.57 2.74 5.19
N VAL A 250 -12.89 4.02 5.32
CA VAL A 250 -12.97 4.97 4.21
C VAL A 250 -12.22 6.24 4.58
N SER A 251 -11.58 6.89 3.62
CA SER A 251 -10.99 8.21 3.77
C SER A 251 -11.51 9.12 2.65
N ALA A 252 -11.77 10.37 2.97
CA ALA A 252 -12.08 11.42 2.00
C ALA A 252 -10.84 12.29 1.76
N GLY A 253 -10.71 12.83 0.55
CA GLY A 253 -9.62 13.73 0.24
C GLY A 253 -9.79 14.57 -1.01
N HIS A 254 -8.81 15.46 -1.22
CA HIS A 254 -8.76 16.44 -2.31
C HIS A 254 -7.46 16.38 -3.11
N ALA A 255 -6.98 15.16 -3.41
CA ALA A 255 -5.86 14.98 -4.31
C ALA A 255 -6.16 15.56 -5.71
N SER A 256 -5.17 16.21 -6.31
CA SER A 256 -5.23 16.80 -7.65
C SER A 256 -5.37 15.75 -8.74
N GLN A 257 -4.92 14.52 -8.49
CA GLN A 257 -4.99 13.38 -9.41
C GLN A 257 -5.32 12.08 -8.65
N GLU A 258 -5.29 10.94 -9.35
CA GLU A 258 -5.52 9.61 -8.77
C GLU A 258 -4.49 9.31 -7.66
N PRO A 259 -4.91 9.25 -6.38
CA PRO A 259 -3.98 9.24 -5.25
C PRO A 259 -3.14 7.95 -5.14
N LEU A 260 -3.59 6.85 -5.73
CA LEU A 260 -2.89 5.57 -5.70
C LEU A 260 -1.92 5.39 -6.90
N ARG A 261 -1.74 6.43 -7.71
CA ARG A 261 -0.80 6.45 -8.84
C ARG A 261 0.28 7.49 -8.63
N TRP A 262 1.52 7.02 -8.54
CA TRP A 262 2.69 7.90 -8.46
C TRP A 262 3.24 8.22 -9.85
N GLU A 263 3.93 9.36 -9.93
CA GLU A 263 4.72 9.75 -11.10
C GLU A 263 5.94 8.82 -11.29
N THR A 264 6.57 8.94 -12.46
CA THR A 264 7.80 8.21 -12.76
C THR A 264 8.92 8.55 -11.77
N ARG A 265 9.91 7.65 -11.68
CA ARG A 265 11.08 7.85 -10.83
C ARG A 265 11.77 9.17 -11.13
N ARG A 266 12.02 9.97 -10.09
CA ARG A 266 12.78 11.22 -10.11
C ARG A 266 13.95 11.15 -9.14
N LYS A 267 14.80 12.18 -9.22
CA LYS A 267 16.02 12.29 -8.42
C LYS A 267 16.14 13.67 -7.80
N ALA A 268 16.61 13.71 -6.56
CA ALA A 268 16.97 14.94 -5.87
C ALA A 268 18.27 14.74 -5.08
N VAL A 269 19.00 15.82 -4.85
CA VAL A 269 20.10 15.87 -3.89
C VAL A 269 19.56 16.45 -2.59
N LEU A 270 19.70 15.71 -1.49
CA LEU A 270 19.47 16.21 -0.14
C LEU A 270 20.80 16.67 0.44
N ARG A 271 20.88 17.94 0.86
CA ARG A 271 22.03 18.52 1.56
C ARG A 271 21.81 18.46 3.07
N LEU A 272 22.70 17.77 3.78
CA LEU A 272 22.68 17.68 5.22
C LEU A 272 23.42 18.86 5.86
N PRO A 273 22.97 19.34 7.03
CA PRO A 273 23.73 20.26 7.85
C PRO A 273 25.12 19.69 8.20
N GLU A 274 26.05 20.58 8.52
CA GLU A 274 27.36 20.16 9.02
C GLU A 274 27.23 19.34 10.30
N GLY A 275 27.97 18.23 10.39
CA GLY A 275 27.95 17.32 11.53
C GLY A 275 26.79 16.32 11.57
N LEU A 276 25.82 16.39 10.64
CA LEU A 276 24.75 15.39 10.55
C LEU A 276 25.13 14.27 9.57
N GLU A 277 25.28 13.05 10.10
CA GLU A 277 25.44 11.85 9.27
C GLU A 277 24.10 11.27 8.80
N PHE A 278 24.08 10.65 7.62
CA PHE A 278 22.91 9.96 7.11
C PHE A 278 22.86 8.50 7.60
N ASP A 279 21.73 8.11 8.18
CA ASP A 279 21.39 6.74 8.53
C ASP A 279 20.75 6.04 7.32
N TYR A 280 21.57 5.24 6.65
CA TYR A 280 21.18 4.49 5.45
C TYR A 280 20.27 3.29 5.73
N ARG A 281 20.05 2.92 7.00
CA ARG A 281 19.25 1.76 7.37
C ARG A 281 17.78 1.98 7.00
N LEU A 282 17.15 0.89 6.60
CA LEU A 282 15.71 0.80 6.37
C LEU A 282 15.06 0.02 7.50
N ASP A 283 13.83 0.39 7.87
CA ASP A 283 13.02 -0.45 8.75
C ASP A 283 12.28 -1.57 8.00
N ALA A 284 11.43 -2.32 8.70
CA ALA A 284 10.66 -3.44 8.16
C ALA A 284 9.70 -3.05 6.99
N LEU A 285 9.42 -1.76 6.82
CA LEU A 285 8.58 -1.20 5.76
C LEU A 285 9.39 -0.35 4.76
N GLY A 286 10.72 -0.51 4.75
CA GLY A 286 11.59 0.18 3.80
C GLY A 286 11.65 1.69 3.99
N ARG A 287 11.45 2.19 5.23
CA ARG A 287 11.47 3.63 5.53
C ARG A 287 12.82 4.04 6.08
N HIS A 288 13.27 5.23 5.67
CA HIS A 288 14.40 5.90 6.29
C HIS A 288 13.95 6.71 7.50
N LYS A 289 14.81 6.77 8.52
CA LYS A 289 14.56 7.58 9.72
C LYS A 289 14.54 9.07 9.43
N GLN A 290 15.38 9.54 8.51
CA GLN A 290 15.62 10.97 8.28
C GLN A 290 14.82 11.57 7.11
N ILE A 291 14.28 10.75 6.21
CA ILE A 291 13.52 11.22 5.06
C ILE A 291 12.42 10.24 4.68
N GLN A 292 11.19 10.72 4.57
CA GLN A 292 10.05 9.92 4.13
C GLN A 292 9.16 10.72 3.17
N LEU A 293 8.28 10.01 2.48
CA LEU A 293 7.22 10.58 1.64
C LEU A 293 5.87 10.04 2.12
N ASP A 294 4.86 10.89 2.17
CA ASP A 294 3.47 10.51 2.47
C ASP A 294 2.88 9.69 1.30
N MET A 295 2.47 10.36 0.21
CA MET A 295 1.91 9.77 -1.02
C MET A 295 3.01 9.45 -2.03
N GLY A 296 4.03 8.70 -1.59
CA GLY A 296 5.17 8.31 -2.41
C GLY A 296 6.10 7.36 -1.68
N GLN A 297 7.22 7.05 -2.31
CA GLN A 297 8.24 6.17 -1.74
C GLN A 297 9.65 6.65 -2.11
N ILE A 298 10.53 6.63 -1.10
CA ILE A 298 11.97 6.71 -1.33
C ILE A 298 12.43 5.35 -1.86
N ILE A 299 12.95 5.36 -3.09
CA ILE A 299 13.44 4.17 -3.79
C ILE A 299 14.86 3.86 -3.33
N SER A 300 15.72 4.89 -3.23
CA SER A 300 17.07 4.75 -2.69
C SER A 300 17.60 6.06 -2.13
N ALA A 301 18.54 5.94 -1.20
CA ALA A 301 19.35 7.02 -0.67
C ALA A 301 20.80 6.56 -0.68
N GLU A 302 21.64 7.25 -1.45
CA GLU A 302 23.05 6.92 -1.66
C GLU A 302 23.91 8.18 -1.52
N PRO A 303 25.14 8.09 -0.99
CA PRO A 303 26.03 9.24 -0.96
C PRO A 303 26.28 9.77 -2.39
N ARG A 304 26.21 11.09 -2.57
CA ARG A 304 26.47 11.71 -3.88
C ARG A 304 27.95 11.55 -4.21
N ARG A 305 28.22 11.04 -5.41
CA ARG A 305 29.55 10.94 -6.00
C ARG A 305 29.90 12.24 -6.72
N ILE A 306 31.08 12.78 -6.43
CA ILE A 306 31.64 13.97 -7.04
C ILE A 306 32.66 13.50 -8.08
N TYR A 307 32.33 13.71 -9.34
CA TYR A 307 33.20 13.37 -10.46
C TYR A 307 34.00 14.61 -10.88
N PRO A 308 35.29 14.47 -11.21
CA PRO A 308 36.15 15.56 -11.68
C PRO A 308 35.77 15.99 -13.10
N GLN A 309 34.66 16.72 -13.25
CA GLN A 309 34.05 17.01 -14.54
C GLN A 309 34.92 17.93 -15.41
N ASP A 310 35.58 18.91 -14.80
CA ASP A 310 36.37 19.93 -15.50
C ASP A 310 37.68 19.37 -16.10
N ASN A 311 38.24 18.32 -15.51
CA ASN A 311 39.50 17.70 -15.95
C ASN A 311 39.37 16.19 -16.15
N TRP A 312 38.17 15.71 -16.48
CA TRP A 312 37.88 14.28 -16.63
C TRP A 312 38.88 13.58 -17.57
N GLY A 313 39.19 14.21 -18.70
CA GLY A 313 40.11 13.70 -19.71
C GLY A 313 41.56 13.57 -19.26
N ASP A 314 41.95 14.30 -18.21
CA ASP A 314 43.31 14.30 -17.66
C ASP A 314 43.43 13.35 -16.44
N THR A 315 42.34 12.69 -16.05
CA THR A 315 42.36 11.73 -14.95
C THR A 315 42.94 10.38 -15.38
N TYR A 316 43.52 9.64 -14.44
CA TYR A 316 43.98 8.28 -14.71
C TYR A 316 42.81 7.30 -14.79
N ASN A 317 43.01 6.20 -15.51
CA ASN A 317 42.00 5.15 -15.70
C ASN A 317 41.49 4.60 -14.35
N ASN A 318 40.17 4.50 -14.20
CA ASN A 318 39.50 4.03 -12.98
C ASN A 318 39.68 4.92 -11.74
N LYS A 319 39.95 6.22 -11.91
CA LYS A 319 39.86 7.17 -10.80
C LYS A 319 38.46 7.10 -10.16
N LEU A 320 38.41 6.71 -8.89
CA LEU A 320 37.16 6.68 -8.13
C LEU A 320 36.67 8.10 -7.88
N PRO A 321 35.35 8.36 -7.94
CA PRO A 321 34.81 9.65 -7.56
C PRO A 321 34.99 9.89 -6.07
N GLU A 322 35.12 11.15 -5.70
CA GLU A 322 35.03 11.56 -4.30
C GLU A 322 33.59 11.37 -3.80
N ILE A 323 33.44 11.11 -2.51
CA ILE A 323 32.13 11.01 -1.87
C ILE A 323 31.84 12.33 -1.19
N SER A 324 30.69 12.93 -1.51
CA SER A 324 30.24 14.12 -0.80
C SER A 324 29.98 13.79 0.66
N PRO A 325 30.54 14.56 1.62
CA PRO A 325 30.33 14.33 3.04
C PRO A 325 28.93 14.74 3.51
N ARG A 326 28.18 15.50 2.72
CA ARG A 326 26.90 16.10 3.13
C ARG A 326 25.78 15.98 2.10
N GLU A 327 26.04 15.43 0.92
CA GLU A 327 25.03 15.34 -0.12
C GLU A 327 24.63 13.89 -0.37
N ILE A 328 23.33 13.65 -0.32
CA ILE A 328 22.72 12.35 -0.54
C ILE A 328 21.90 12.41 -1.82
N LEU A 329 22.16 11.51 -2.76
CA LEU A 329 21.31 11.30 -3.92
C LEU A 329 20.09 10.48 -3.50
N ILE A 330 18.91 11.06 -3.65
CA ILE A 330 17.62 10.47 -3.35
C ILE A 330 16.93 10.12 -4.66
N GLU A 331 16.61 8.84 -4.88
CA GLU A 331 15.67 8.42 -5.91
C GLU A 331 14.29 8.21 -5.29
N TYR A 332 13.24 8.74 -5.90
CA TYR A 332 11.87 8.64 -5.38
C TYR A 332 10.83 8.53 -6.48
N ALA A 333 9.65 8.04 -6.13
CA ALA A 333 8.43 8.13 -6.93
C ALA A 333 7.31 8.63 -6.01
N ALA A 334 6.53 9.61 -6.46
CA ALA A 334 5.51 10.23 -5.62
C ALA A 334 4.35 10.80 -6.43
N HIS A 335 3.22 10.98 -5.78
CA HIS A 335 2.11 11.81 -6.27
C HIS A 335 2.54 13.30 -6.29
N PRO A 336 2.03 14.14 -7.22
CA PRO A 336 2.37 15.56 -7.27
C PRO A 336 2.09 16.34 -5.97
N ASP A 337 1.02 15.97 -5.27
CA ASP A 337 0.65 16.60 -3.99
C ASP A 337 1.38 16.05 -2.76
N ALA A 338 2.31 15.10 -2.96
CA ALA A 338 3.07 14.50 -1.87
C ALA A 338 4.02 15.52 -1.23
N ARG A 339 4.50 15.18 -0.03
CA ARG A 339 5.44 16.00 0.74
C ARG A 339 6.56 15.11 1.25
N PHE A 340 7.79 15.60 1.11
CA PHE A 340 8.91 15.04 1.86
C PHE A 340 8.78 15.43 3.33
N HIS A 341 9.12 14.51 4.22
CA HIS A 341 9.18 14.71 5.66
C HIS A 341 10.62 14.45 6.12
N LEU A 342 11.29 15.49 6.62
CA LEU A 342 12.69 15.43 7.03
C LEU A 342 12.84 15.25 8.54
N TRP A 343 14.07 14.92 8.97
CA TRP A 343 14.43 14.60 10.35
C TRP A 343 14.16 15.72 11.36
N ASP A 344 14.13 16.97 10.90
CA ASP A 344 13.91 18.18 11.70
C ASP A 344 12.44 18.63 11.72
N GLY A 345 11.55 17.87 11.09
CA GLY A 345 10.14 18.21 10.94
C GLY A 345 9.81 19.08 9.72
N THR A 346 10.83 19.51 8.95
CA THR A 346 10.64 20.24 7.70
C THR A 346 9.82 19.40 6.72
N ARG A 347 8.88 20.05 6.04
CA ARG A 347 8.04 19.45 5.01
C ARG A 347 8.23 20.19 3.69
N ILE A 348 8.60 19.46 2.65
CA ILE A 348 8.85 20.04 1.32
C ILE A 348 7.81 19.47 0.35
N PRO A 349 6.89 20.30 -0.20
CA PRO A 349 6.00 19.86 -1.25
C PRO A 349 6.78 19.38 -2.48
N VAL A 350 6.39 18.22 -3.02
CA VAL A 350 7.01 17.69 -4.25
C VAL A 350 6.84 18.70 -5.39
N ALA A 351 5.66 19.29 -5.53
CA ALA A 351 5.40 20.31 -6.56
C ALA A 351 6.39 21.50 -6.51
N GLU A 352 6.77 21.96 -5.32
CA GLU A 352 7.71 23.07 -5.12
C GLU A 352 9.13 22.68 -5.53
N LEU A 353 9.61 21.51 -5.09
CA LEU A 353 10.90 20.96 -5.51
C LEU A 353 10.99 20.80 -7.02
N GLU A 354 9.88 20.41 -7.66
CA GLU A 354 9.84 20.23 -9.11
C GLU A 354 9.84 21.55 -9.89
N SER A 355 9.28 22.63 -9.34
CA SER A 355 9.21 23.95 -9.98
C SER A 355 10.44 24.83 -9.74
N GLU A 356 11.00 24.84 -8.53
CA GLU A 356 11.98 25.86 -8.10
C GLU A 356 13.44 25.41 -8.22
N ARG A 357 13.70 24.18 -8.69
CA ARG A 357 15.02 23.53 -8.79
C ARG A 357 15.69 23.26 -7.43
N GLU A 358 15.52 24.13 -6.44
CA GLU A 358 15.88 23.91 -5.04
C GLU A 358 14.69 24.29 -4.14
N SER A 359 14.42 23.49 -3.11
CA SER A 359 13.44 23.81 -2.06
C SER A 359 14.00 23.31 -0.72
N GLY A 360 14.29 24.24 0.17
CA GLY A 360 15.01 23.98 1.43
C GLY A 360 16.33 23.23 1.20
N PRO A 361 16.61 22.14 1.95
CA PRO A 361 17.83 21.35 1.77
C PRO A 361 17.82 20.44 0.53
N MET A 362 16.76 20.44 -0.30
CA MET A 362 16.64 19.55 -1.45
C MET A 362 16.81 20.30 -2.77
N ALA A 363 17.56 19.69 -3.70
CA ALA A 363 17.75 20.20 -5.05
C ALA A 363 17.34 19.13 -6.07
N ARG A 364 16.46 19.47 -7.01
CA ARG A 364 16.05 18.57 -8.09
C ARG A 364 17.25 18.26 -9.00
N VAL A 365 17.36 16.99 -9.40
CA VAL A 365 18.28 16.57 -10.46
C VAL A 365 17.48 16.42 -11.75
N ALA A 366 17.87 17.17 -12.78
CA ALA A 366 17.23 17.07 -14.09
C ALA A 366 17.44 15.66 -14.70
N PRO A 367 16.46 15.15 -15.48
CA PRO A 367 16.56 13.84 -16.13
C PRO A 367 17.78 13.67 -17.02
#